data_AF-A0A965UBU1-F1
#
_entry.id   AF-A0A965UBU1-F1
#
_cell.length_a   1.000
_cell.length_b   1.000
_cell.length_c   1.000
_cell.angle_alpha   90.00
_cell.angle_beta   90.00
_cell.angle_gamma   90.00
#
_symmetry.space_group_name_H-M   'P 1'
#
loop_
_entity.id
_entity.type
_entity.pdbx_description
1 polymer ?
#
loop_
_entity_poly.entity_id
_entity_poly.type
_entity_poly.pdbx_seq_one_letter_code
_entity_poly.pdbx_strand_id
1 'polypeptide(L)'
;MSKQDLNGLKPYLQDYATKVLTPSKGGLYNCPICNSGTGAHKTGALGIFDNGTRWKCQACGKGGDIFDLYAAINHCDLTEATKRIIDLYGTPSSAPAPKPAQAPAGPIDTTKIDRFIDSSAALMASP
;
A
#
# COMPACT_ATOMS: atom_id res chain seq x y z
N MET A 1 -33.41 -6.45 8.91
CA MET A 1 -31.95 -6.66 8.82
C MET A 1 -31.26 -5.61 9.68
N SER A 2 -30.44 -6.03 10.64
CA SER A 2 -29.61 -5.11 11.43
C SER A 2 -28.67 -4.34 10.51
N LYS A 3 -28.59 -3.02 10.69
CA LYS A 3 -27.72 -2.14 9.91
C LYS A 3 -26.27 -2.57 10.12
N GLN A 4 -25.71 -3.34 9.19
CA GLN A 4 -24.31 -3.76 9.26
C GLN A 4 -23.42 -2.52 9.16
N ASP A 5 -22.50 -2.37 10.12
CA ASP A 5 -21.53 -1.29 10.08
C ASP A 5 -20.42 -1.61 9.09
N LEU A 6 -20.61 -1.19 7.84
CA LEU A 6 -19.65 -1.40 6.76
C LEU A 6 -18.31 -0.71 7.01
N ASN A 7 -18.27 0.33 7.85
CA ASN A 7 -17.00 0.99 8.18
C ASN A 7 -16.09 0.08 9.00
N GLY A 8 -16.65 -0.81 9.82
CA GLY A 8 -15.89 -1.82 10.56
C GLY A 8 -15.15 -2.82 9.66
N LEU A 9 -15.52 -2.92 8.38
CA LEU A 9 -14.89 -3.84 7.42
C LEU A 9 -13.70 -3.21 6.68
N LYS A 10 -13.57 -1.88 6.68
CA LYS A 10 -12.50 -1.17 5.96
C LYS A 10 -11.08 -1.59 6.38
N PRO A 11 -10.76 -1.79 7.68
CA PRO A 11 -9.42 -2.20 8.10
C PRO A 11 -8.98 -3.58 7.56
N TYR A 12 -9.93 -4.42 7.12
CA TYR A 12 -9.59 -5.70 6.48
C TYR A 12 -9.00 -5.53 5.08
N LEU A 13 -9.01 -4.31 4.50
CA LEU A 13 -8.37 -4.04 3.20
C LEU A 13 -6.90 -4.47 3.21
N GLN A 14 -6.16 -4.24 4.30
CA GLN A 14 -4.75 -4.65 4.38
C GLN A 14 -4.58 -6.17 4.30
N ASP A 15 -5.45 -6.92 4.99
CA ASP A 15 -5.46 -8.39 4.93
C ASP A 15 -5.82 -8.87 3.52
N TYR A 16 -6.91 -8.35 2.97
CA TYR A 16 -7.39 -8.69 1.64
C TYR A 16 -6.33 -8.40 0.57
N ALA A 17 -5.77 -7.19 0.55
CA ALA A 17 -4.72 -6.77 -0.39
C ALA A 17 -3.49 -7.70 -0.31
N THR A 18 -3.07 -8.11 0.88
CA THR A 18 -1.92 -9.02 1.05
C THR A 18 -2.20 -10.41 0.45
N LYS A 19 -3.45 -10.87 0.47
CA LYS A 19 -3.86 -12.17 -0.07
C LYS A 19 -4.01 -12.16 -1.59
N VAL A 20 -4.52 -11.06 -2.16
CA VAL A 20 -4.92 -11.03 -3.57
C VAL A 20 -3.95 -10.27 -4.48
N LEU A 21 -3.09 -9.41 -3.93
CA LEU A 21 -2.16 -8.59 -4.72
C LEU A 21 -0.73 -9.11 -4.64
N THR A 22 0.00 -8.99 -5.74
CA THR A 22 1.42 -9.33 -5.80
C THR A 22 2.28 -8.16 -5.31
N PRO A 23 3.16 -8.34 -4.31
CA PRO A 23 4.07 -7.29 -3.86
C PRO A 23 5.18 -7.04 -4.89
N SER A 24 5.62 -5.80 -4.96
CA SER A 24 6.76 -5.32 -5.75
C SER A 24 8.00 -5.15 -4.85
N LYS A 25 9.19 -5.05 -5.48
CA LYS A 25 10.46 -4.78 -4.79
C LYS A 25 10.46 -3.49 -3.95
N GLY A 26 9.57 -2.54 -4.25
CA GLY A 26 9.51 -1.22 -3.59
C GLY A 26 8.51 -1.11 -2.42
N GLY A 27 7.94 -2.21 -1.94
CA GLY A 27 6.95 -2.19 -0.85
C GLY A 27 5.53 -1.77 -1.26
N LEU A 28 5.32 -1.48 -2.55
CA LEU A 28 4.00 -1.32 -3.16
C LEU A 28 3.54 -2.63 -3.80
N TYR A 29 2.30 -2.67 -4.27
CA TYR A 29 1.73 -3.80 -5.00
C TYR A 29 1.65 -3.52 -6.51
N ASN A 30 1.63 -4.59 -7.28
CA ASN A 30 1.25 -4.55 -8.68
C ASN A 30 -0.24 -4.20 -8.78
N CYS A 31 -0.58 -3.24 -9.62
CA CYS A 31 -1.97 -2.84 -9.80
C CYS A 31 -2.68 -3.87 -10.69
N PRO A 32 -3.75 -4.54 -10.22
CA PRO A 32 -4.46 -5.55 -10.99
C PRO A 32 -5.32 -4.95 -12.13
N ILE A 33 -5.50 -3.63 -12.14
CA ILE A 33 -6.40 -2.94 -13.07
C ILE A 33 -5.67 -2.44 -14.31
N CYS A 34 -4.47 -1.89 -14.12
CA CYS A 34 -3.66 -1.33 -15.22
C CYS A 34 -2.34 -2.07 -15.43
N ASN A 35 -2.11 -3.17 -14.71
CA ASN A 35 -0.90 -3.99 -14.75
C ASN A 35 0.41 -3.26 -14.42
N SER A 36 0.34 -2.04 -13.88
CA SER A 36 1.51 -1.32 -13.38
C SER A 36 2.23 -2.15 -12.30
N GLY A 37 3.55 -2.25 -12.39
CA GLY A 37 4.39 -3.13 -11.54
C GLY A 37 4.79 -4.47 -12.18
N THR A 38 4.23 -4.84 -13.33
CA THR A 38 4.60 -6.07 -14.05
C THR A 38 5.70 -5.88 -15.10
N GLY A 39 6.07 -4.63 -15.42
CA GLY A 39 7.11 -4.30 -16.40
C GLY A 39 8.54 -4.64 -15.95
N ALA A 40 9.52 -4.36 -16.82
CA ALA A 40 10.93 -4.74 -16.61
C ALA A 40 11.53 -4.30 -15.26
N HIS A 41 11.14 -3.11 -14.77
CA HIS A 41 11.63 -2.56 -13.51
C HIS A 41 10.90 -3.07 -12.27
N LYS A 42 9.75 -3.75 -12.43
CA LYS A 42 8.92 -4.32 -11.36
C LYS A 42 8.58 -3.34 -10.23
N THR A 43 8.40 -2.07 -10.57
CA THR A 43 8.01 -1.00 -9.64
C THR A 43 6.50 -0.95 -9.49
N GLY A 44 5.99 -1.42 -8.36
CA GLY A 44 4.57 -1.40 -8.03
C GLY A 44 4.06 0.03 -7.93
N ALA A 45 2.77 0.21 -8.15
CA ALA A 45 2.12 1.54 -8.15
C ALA A 45 0.93 1.62 -7.19
N LEU A 46 0.47 0.48 -6.67
CA LEU A 46 -0.67 0.41 -5.75
C LEU A 46 -0.16 0.41 -4.30
N GLY A 47 -0.54 1.42 -3.54
CA GLY A 47 -0.26 1.53 -2.11
C GLY A 47 -1.51 1.37 -1.26
N ILE A 48 -1.31 0.93 -0.01
CA ILE A 48 -2.34 0.92 1.04
C ILE A 48 -2.01 2.04 2.04
N PHE A 49 -3.03 2.79 2.44
CA PHE A 49 -2.93 4.02 3.24
C PHE A 49 -3.96 4.00 4.38
N ASP A 50 -3.96 5.05 5.21
CA ASP A 50 -4.92 5.27 6.29
C ASP A 50 -5.05 4.04 7.22
N ASN A 51 -3.91 3.48 7.65
CA ASN A 51 -3.83 2.28 8.48
C ASN A 51 -4.56 1.06 7.91
N GLY A 52 -4.49 0.85 6.59
CA GLY A 52 -5.10 -0.31 5.97
C GLY A 52 -6.58 -0.15 5.66
N THR A 53 -7.07 1.09 5.49
CA THR A 53 -8.48 1.36 5.17
C THR A 53 -8.70 1.94 3.78
N ARG A 54 -7.66 2.47 3.14
CA ARG A 54 -7.71 2.97 1.76
C ARG A 54 -6.59 2.44 0.89
N TRP A 55 -6.84 2.33 -0.40
CA TRP A 55 -5.83 2.03 -1.42
C TRP A 55 -5.85 3.08 -2.53
N LYS A 56 -4.71 3.24 -3.19
CA LYS A 56 -4.60 4.07 -4.40
C LYS A 56 -3.51 3.54 -5.32
N CYS A 57 -3.81 3.47 -6.61
CA CYS A 57 -2.84 3.28 -7.67
C CYS A 57 -2.41 4.63 -8.24
N GLN A 58 -1.12 4.94 -8.18
CA GLN A 58 -0.58 6.19 -8.70
C GLN A 58 -0.48 6.20 -10.24
N ALA A 59 -0.50 5.03 -10.89
CA ALA A 59 -0.39 4.92 -12.34
C ALA A 59 -1.72 5.16 -13.07
N CYS A 60 -2.82 4.58 -12.58
CA CYS A 60 -4.15 4.72 -13.22
C CYS A 60 -5.11 5.63 -12.45
N GLY A 61 -4.70 6.17 -11.29
CA GLY A 61 -5.49 7.07 -10.47
C GLY A 61 -6.65 6.42 -9.69
N LYS A 62 -6.94 5.14 -9.91
CA LYS A 62 -8.00 4.42 -9.19
C LYS A 62 -7.60 4.20 -7.73
N GLY A 63 -8.58 4.23 -6.85
CA GLY A 63 -8.42 4.02 -5.42
C GLY A 63 -9.78 3.95 -4.73
N GLY A 64 -9.77 3.62 -3.45
CA GLY A 64 -10.98 3.42 -2.67
C GLY A 64 -10.72 2.64 -1.39
N ASP A 65 -11.73 1.91 -0.91
CA ASP A 65 -11.63 1.01 0.23
C ASP A 65 -11.64 -0.48 -0.19
N ILE A 66 -11.87 -1.39 0.77
CA ILE A 66 -11.94 -2.84 0.50
C ILE A 66 -13.03 -3.20 -0.51
N PHE A 67 -14.16 -2.50 -0.51
CA PHE A 67 -15.27 -2.77 -1.42
C PHE A 67 -14.91 -2.32 -2.84
N ASP A 68 -14.29 -1.15 -2.97
CA ASP A 68 -13.79 -0.65 -4.26
C ASP A 68 -12.71 -1.56 -4.84
N LEU A 69 -11.79 -2.06 -4.00
CA LEU A 69 -10.74 -2.97 -4.46
C LEU A 69 -11.34 -4.29 -4.95
N TYR A 70 -12.27 -4.87 -4.18
CA TYR A 70 -12.95 -6.10 -4.55
C TYR A 70 -13.71 -5.93 -5.87
N ALA A 71 -14.51 -4.86 -6.00
CA ALA A 71 -15.26 -4.56 -7.22
C ALA A 71 -14.32 -4.41 -8.42
N ALA A 72 -13.19 -3.71 -8.24
CA ALA A 72 -12.23 -3.48 -9.31
C ALA A 72 -11.51 -4.76 -9.78
N ILE A 73 -11.24 -5.70 -8.87
CA ILE A 73 -10.59 -6.98 -9.20
C ILE A 73 -11.58 -7.96 -9.82
N ASN A 74 -12.80 -8.03 -9.30
CA ASN A 74 -13.80 -9.04 -9.70
C ASN A 74 -14.74 -8.55 -10.81
N HIS A 75 -14.57 -7.30 -11.27
CA HIS A 75 -15.43 -6.68 -12.29
C HIS A 75 -16.93 -6.73 -11.97
N CYS A 76 -17.27 -6.56 -10.69
CA CYS A 76 -18.64 -6.54 -10.20
C CYS A 76 -19.05 -5.16 -9.68
N ASP A 77 -20.34 -4.98 -9.41
CA ASP A 77 -20.84 -3.74 -8.82
C ASP A 77 -20.56 -3.66 -7.30
N LEU A 78 -20.69 -2.46 -6.73
CA LEU A 78 -20.47 -2.24 -5.29
C LEU A 78 -21.45 -3.01 -4.40
N THR A 79 -22.66 -3.32 -4.88
CA THR A 79 -23.66 -4.06 -4.10
C THR A 79 -23.24 -5.51 -3.94
N GLU A 80 -22.79 -6.13 -5.02
CA GLU A 80 -22.22 -7.48 -5.01
C GLU A 80 -20.93 -7.51 -4.21
N ALA A 81 -20.01 -6.57 -4.44
CA ALA A 81 -18.77 -6.47 -3.67
C ALA A 81 -19.04 -6.35 -2.17
N THR A 82 -20.01 -5.54 -1.77
CA THR A 82 -20.41 -5.38 -0.37
C THR A 82 -20.90 -6.69 0.22
N LYS A 83 -21.80 -7.40 -0.47
CA LYS A 83 -22.27 -8.73 -0.03
C LYS A 83 -21.12 -9.70 0.14
N ARG A 84 -20.21 -9.77 -0.83
CA ARG A 84 -19.05 -10.67 -0.78
C ARG A 84 -18.09 -10.34 0.34
N ILE A 85 -17.81 -9.06 0.60
CA ILE A 85 -16.95 -8.64 1.71
C ILE A 85 -17.62 -8.94 3.06
N ILE A 86 -18.94 -8.78 3.17
CA ILE A 86 -19.71 -9.21 4.35
C ILE A 86 -19.62 -10.73 4.53
N ASP A 87 -19.72 -11.52 3.47
CA ASP A 87 -19.60 -12.98 3.57
C ASP A 87 -18.20 -13.41 4.01
N LEU A 88 -17.15 -12.68 3.58
CA LEU A 88 -15.76 -12.96 3.92
C LEU A 88 -15.37 -12.49 5.33
N TYR A 89 -15.92 -11.38 5.81
CA TYR A 89 -15.44 -10.66 7.01
C TYR A 89 -16.54 -10.20 7.98
N GLY A 90 -17.81 -10.37 7.62
CA GLY A 90 -18.98 -9.80 8.31
C GLY A 90 -19.41 -10.52 9.59
N THR A 91 -18.65 -11.49 10.10
CA THR A 91 -18.81 -12.02 11.45
C THR A 91 -18.01 -11.16 12.44
N PRO A 92 -18.67 -10.37 13.31
CA PRO A 92 -17.98 -9.58 14.32
C PRO A 92 -17.63 -10.48 15.51
N SER A 93 -16.55 -11.25 15.40
CA SER A 93 -15.94 -11.88 16.58
C SER A 93 -14.44 -12.07 16.43
N SER A 94 -13.76 -11.06 15.89
CA SER A 94 -12.41 -10.62 16.27
C SER A 94 -12.00 -9.61 15.22
N ALA A 95 -12.01 -8.32 15.57
CA ALA A 95 -11.33 -7.33 14.75
C ALA A 95 -9.88 -7.81 14.56
N PRO A 96 -9.31 -7.74 13.35
CA PRO A 96 -7.93 -8.14 13.14
C PRO A 96 -7.09 -7.25 14.05
N ALA A 97 -6.33 -7.88 14.94
CA ALA A 97 -5.41 -7.18 15.82
C ALA A 97 -4.57 -6.21 14.95
N PRO A 98 -4.37 -4.95 15.39
CA PRO A 98 -3.57 -4.02 14.63
C PRO A 98 -2.22 -4.69 14.35
N LYS A 99 -1.88 -4.88 13.07
CA LYS A 99 -0.55 -5.34 12.72
C LYS A 99 0.43 -4.33 13.33
N PRO A 100 1.50 -4.78 14.01
CA PRO A 100 2.53 -3.87 14.49
C PRO A 100 2.95 -2.99 13.32
N ALA A 101 2.96 -1.67 13.55
CA ALA A 101 3.41 -0.70 12.57
C ALA A 101 4.67 -1.24 11.88
N GLN A 102 4.65 -1.26 10.54
CA GLN A 102 5.85 -1.56 9.76
C GLN A 102 7.01 -0.79 10.40
N ALA A 103 8.02 -1.53 10.87
CA ALA A 103 9.20 -0.96 11.49
C ALA A 103 9.79 0.12 10.57
N PRO A 104 10.31 1.23 11.13
CA PRO A 104 10.93 2.27 10.34
C PRO A 104 11.97 1.64 9.42
N ALA A 105 11.99 2.10 8.17
CA ALA A 105 13.04 1.77 7.22
C ALA A 105 14.39 1.84 7.94
N GLY A 106 15.23 0.81 7.74
CA GLY A 106 16.50 0.67 8.44
C GLY A 106 17.36 1.95 8.39
N PRO A 107 18.33 2.09 9.31
CA PRO A 107 19.11 3.31 9.41
C PRO A 107 19.67 3.69 8.04
N ILE A 108 19.36 4.91 7.62
CA ILE A 108 20.02 5.55 6.49
C ILE A 108 21.54 5.46 6.71
N ASP A 109 22.24 4.78 5.81
CA ASP A 109 23.70 4.70 5.83
C ASP A 109 24.26 6.08 5.44
N THR A 110 24.52 6.91 6.46
CA THR A 110 25.06 8.26 6.32
C THR A 110 26.56 8.29 5.97
N THR A 111 27.23 7.13 5.94
CA THR A 111 28.69 7.03 5.72
C THR A 111 29.13 7.51 4.32
N LYS A 112 28.18 7.69 3.39
CA LYS A 112 28.44 8.20 2.03
C LYS A 112 28.30 9.72 1.89
N ILE A 113 27.84 10.45 2.92
CA ILE A 113 27.62 11.90 2.87
C ILE A 113 28.91 12.69 3.19
N ASP A 114 29.82 12.14 4.02
CA ASP A 114 31.04 12.83 4.46
C ASP A 114 32.10 13.08 3.38
N ARG A 115 32.01 12.43 2.21
CA ARG A 115 33.05 12.53 1.17
C ARG A 115 32.87 13.68 0.18
N PHE A 116 31.79 14.46 0.30
CA PHE A 116 31.51 15.60 -0.60
C PHE A 116 31.89 16.97 -0.03
N ILE A 117 32.20 17.08 1.26
CA ILE A 117 32.42 18.39 1.92
C ILE A 117 33.91 18.83 1.92
N ASP A 118 34.85 17.90 1.74
CA ASP A 118 36.29 18.19 1.90
C ASP A 118 36.98 18.85 0.68
N SER A 119 36.34 18.95 -0.49
CA SER A 119 37.00 19.45 -1.72
C SER A 119 37.02 20.98 -1.92
N SER A 120 36.84 21.81 -0.87
CA SER A 120 36.76 23.28 -1.04
C SER A 120 37.79 24.11 -0.27
N ALA A 121 38.83 23.52 0.35
CA ALA A 121 39.78 24.30 1.15
C ALA A 121 41.26 23.94 0.86
N ALA A 122 41.81 24.42 -0.26
CA ALA A 122 43.24 24.73 -0.40
C ALA A 122 43.57 25.40 -1.75
N LEU A 123 43.15 26.65 -1.94
CA LEU A 123 43.82 27.60 -2.82
C LEU A 123 44.10 28.82 -1.96
N MET A 124 45.39 29.10 -1.70
CA MET A 124 46.00 30.40 -1.38
C MET A 124 47.17 30.20 -0.39
N ALA A 125 48.39 29.97 -0.91
CA ALA A 125 49.63 30.46 -0.32
C ALA A 125 50.82 30.21 -1.26
N SER A 126 51.34 31.28 -1.85
CA SER A 126 52.69 31.37 -2.40
C SER A 126 53.35 32.62 -1.81
N PRO A 127 54.63 32.57 -1.43
CA PRO A 127 55.55 33.68 -1.62
C PRO A 127 56.27 33.56 -2.97
#